data_AF-A0A1A8USC3-F1
#
_entry.id   AF-A0A1A8USC3-F1
#
_cell.length_a   1.000
_cell.length_b   1.000
_cell.length_c   1.000
_cell.angle_alpha   90.00
_cell.angle_beta   90.00
_cell.angle_gamma   90.00
#
_symmetry.space_group_name_H-M   'P 1'
#
loop_
_entity.id
_entity.type
_entity.pdbx_description
1 polymer ?
#
loop_
_entity_poly.entity_id
_entity_poly.type
_entity_poly.pdbx_seq_one_letter_code
_entity_poly.pdbx_strand_id
1 'polypeptide(L)' 'ILCKNPEGEPPIITACSRPLTELGPDSVCSFSCEPGFELQGANTIKCSEHGQWSRAKPTCKAVSCLLLEA' A
#
# COMPACT_ATOMS: atom_id res chain seq x y z
N ILE A 1 -5.31 15.28 13.65
CA ILE A 1 -4.11 14.42 13.45
C ILE A 1 -4.31 13.70 12.13
N LEU A 2 -3.48 13.99 11.13
CA LEU A 2 -3.65 13.52 9.75
C LEU A 2 -2.44 12.67 9.35
N CYS A 3 -2.70 11.53 8.72
CA CYS A 3 -1.64 10.73 8.12
C CYS A 3 -1.25 11.32 6.76
N LYS A 4 0.04 11.20 6.45
CA LYS A 4 0.57 11.56 5.13
C LYS A 4 0.04 10.59 4.09
N ASN A 5 -0.25 11.11 2.91
CA ASN A 5 -0.63 10.30 1.78
C ASN A 5 0.45 9.23 1.45
N PRO A 6 0.11 7.93 1.40
CA PRO A 6 1.07 6.87 1.18
C PRO A 6 1.21 6.47 -0.30
N GLU A 7 0.78 7.31 -1.25
CA GLU A 7 0.98 7.05 -2.69
C GLU A 7 2.45 6.72 -2.98
N GLY A 8 2.67 5.52 -3.53
CA GLY A 8 3.95 5.11 -4.07
C GLY A 8 3.98 5.27 -5.59
N GLU A 9 5.18 5.23 -6.16
CA GLU A 9 5.36 5.31 -7.61
C GLU A 9 4.93 4.01 -8.32
N PRO A 10 4.44 4.09 -9.57
CA PRO A 10 4.06 2.91 -10.35
C PRO A 10 5.20 1.89 -10.35
N PRO A 11 4.91 0.58 -10.12
CA PRO A 11 3.65 -0.13 -10.38
C PRO A 11 2.76 -0.38 -9.14
N ILE A 12 2.83 0.47 -8.11
CA ILE A 12 2.01 0.34 -6.90
C ILE A 12 0.66 1.07 -7.03
N ILE A 13 -0.41 0.35 -6.77
CA ILE A 13 -1.80 0.84 -6.79
C ILE A 13 -2.21 1.04 -5.33
N THR A 14 -2.57 2.27 -4.95
CA THR A 14 -2.99 2.60 -3.58
C THR A 14 -4.46 3.00 -3.55
N ALA A 15 -5.24 2.37 -2.67
CA ALA A 15 -6.68 2.60 -2.51
C ALA A 15 -7.02 2.83 -1.04
N CYS A 16 -7.47 4.03 -0.69
CA CYS A 16 -7.82 4.39 0.68
C CYS A 16 -9.33 4.48 0.88
N SER A 17 -9.80 4.19 2.10
CA SER A 17 -11.21 4.28 2.48
C SER A 17 -11.72 5.72 2.59
N ARG A 18 -10.80 6.70 2.58
CA ARG A 18 -11.05 8.14 2.67
C ARG A 18 -10.23 8.89 1.62
N PRO A 19 -10.64 10.11 1.23
CA PRO A 19 -9.85 10.95 0.35
C PRO A 19 -8.47 11.23 0.96
N LEU A 20 -7.44 11.23 0.12
CA LEU A 20 -6.02 11.34 0.52
C LEU A 20 -5.70 12.67 1.21
N THR A 21 -6.55 13.68 1.03
CA THR A 21 -6.46 15.01 1.65
C THR A 21 -6.86 15.00 3.14
N GLU A 22 -7.64 14.01 3.59
CA GLU A 22 -8.26 13.98 4.93
C GLU A 22 -8.16 12.60 5.61
N LEU A 23 -6.97 11.99 5.55
CA LEU A 23 -6.70 10.70 6.20
C LEU A 23 -6.59 10.88 7.72
N GLY A 24 -7.73 10.84 8.40
CA GLY A 24 -7.85 10.87 9.85
C GLY A 24 -7.48 9.55 10.54
N PRO A 25 -7.50 9.52 11.88
CA PRO A 25 -7.31 8.29 12.65
C PRO A 25 -8.33 7.24 12.22
N ASP A 26 -7.89 5.97 12.21
CA ASP A 26 -8.64 4.82 11.72
C ASP A 26 -8.87 4.74 10.20
N SER A 27 -8.34 5.70 9.41
CA SER A 27 -8.34 5.56 7.95
C SER A 27 -7.48 4.37 7.52
N VAL A 28 -7.98 3.59 6.56
CA VAL A 28 -7.31 2.38 6.07
C VAL A 28 -6.97 2.57 4.59
N CYS A 29 -5.73 2.26 4.23
CA CYS A 29 -5.27 2.24 2.85
C CYS A 29 -4.80 0.84 2.47
N SER A 30 -5.33 0.33 1.37
CA SER A 30 -4.96 -0.92 0.73
C SER A 30 -4.00 -0.66 -0.42
N PHE A 31 -3.03 -1.55 -0.58
CA PHE A 31 -2.05 -1.54 -1.66
C PHE A 31 -2.21 -2.79 -2.49
N SER A 32 -2.12 -2.60 -3.79
CA SER A 32 -2.09 -3.65 -4.79
C SER A 32 -0.97 -3.34 -5.77
N CYS A 33 -0.54 -4.34 -6.53
CA CYS A 33 0.43 -4.15 -7.58
C CYS A 33 -0.23 -4.39 -8.93
N GLU A 34 0.31 -3.79 -9.98
CA GLU A 34 -0.07 -4.12 -11.34
C GLU A 34 0.12 -5.63 -11.63
N PRO A 35 -0.67 -6.21 -12.54
CA PRO A 35 -0.52 -7.61 -12.92
C PRO A 35 0.91 -7.90 -13.39
N GLY A 36 1.49 -9.00 -12.89
CA GLY A 36 2.90 -9.33 -13.10
C GLY A 36 3.84 -8.82 -12.00
N PHE A 37 3.32 -8.14 -10.98
CA PHE A 37 4.06 -7.74 -9.79
C PHE A 37 3.43 -8.34 -8.53
N GLU A 38 4.27 -8.74 -7.59
CA GLU A 38 3.88 -9.24 -6.28
C GLU A 38 4.17 -8.17 -5.22
N LEU A 39 3.19 -7.97 -4.34
CA LEU A 39 3.28 -7.02 -3.26
C LEU A 39 4.15 -7.57 -2.13
N GLN A 40 5.30 -6.94 -1.92
CA GLN A 40 6.19 -7.21 -0.81
C GLN A 40 5.86 -6.28 0.37
N GLY A 41 5.33 -6.88 1.44
CA GLY A 41 5.03 -6.20 2.70
C GLY A 41 3.54 -6.23 3.06
N ALA A 42 3.09 -5.21 3.77
CA ALA A 42 1.70 -5.12 4.21
C ALA A 42 0.79 -4.65 3.07
N ASN A 43 -0.22 -5.45 2.73
CA ASN A 43 -1.26 -5.07 1.77
C ASN A 43 -2.18 -3.95 2.26
N THR A 44 -2.18 -3.66 3.56
CA THR A 44 -3.04 -2.67 4.18
C THR A 44 -2.31 -1.98 5.32
N ILE A 45 -2.54 -0.68 5.44
CA ILE A 45 -2.00 0.14 6.52
C ILE A 45 -3.13 0.97 7.14
N LYS A 46 -3.06 1.19 8.46
CA LYS A 46 -4.03 1.97 9.22
C LYS A 46 -3.39 3.24 9.77
N CYS A 47 -4.10 4.36 9.69
CA CYS A 47 -3.66 5.62 10.28
C CYS A 47 -3.84 5.56 11.80
N SER A 48 -2.73 5.57 12.53
CA SER A 48 -2.74 5.59 13.99
C SER A 48 -3.11 6.98 14.50
N GLU A 49 -3.55 7.05 15.76
CA GLU A 49 -3.91 8.30 16.44
C GLU A 49 -2.75 9.29 16.59
N HIS A 50 -1.52 8.86 16.27
CA HIS A 50 -0.34 9.71 16.23
C HIS A 50 -0.07 10.35 14.85
N GLY A 51 -0.93 10.12 13.85
CA GLY A 51 -0.74 10.65 12.48
C GLY A 51 0.37 9.94 11.71
N GLN A 52 0.64 8.69 12.11
CA GLN A 52 1.60 7.80 11.47
C GLN A 52 0.89 6.52 11.05
N TRP A 53 1.34 5.94 9.95
CA TRP A 53 0.84 4.65 9.50
C TRP A 53 1.34 3.55 10.42
N SER A 54 0.45 2.61 10.77
CA SER A 54 0.76 1.44 11.59
C SER A 54 1.81 0.52 10.95
N ARG A 55 2.02 0.64 9.64
CA ARG A 55 2.89 -0.18 8.81
C ARG A 55 3.59 0.73 7.79
N ALA A 56 4.77 0.33 7.33
CA ALA A 56 5.44 0.98 6.22
C ALA A 56 4.72 0.68 4.90
N LYS A 57 4.92 1.56 3.90
CA LYS A 57 4.42 1.32 2.54
C LYS A 57 5.06 0.05 1.97
N PRO A 58 4.28 -0.84 1.33
CA PRO A 58 4.83 -2.00 0.66
C PRO A 58 5.56 -1.60 -0.64
N THR A 59 6.25 -2.57 -1.25
CA THR A 59 6.89 -2.40 -2.56
C THR A 59 6.42 -3.49 -3.50
N CYS A 60 6.23 -3.14 -4.77
CA CYS A 60 5.87 -4.10 -5.79
C CYS A 60 7.13 -4.65 -6.45
N LYS A 61 7.33 -5.98 -6.38
CA LYS A 61 8.42 -6.66 -7.08
C LYS A 61 7.87 -7.39 -8.28
N ALA A 62 8.55 -7.26 -9.42
CA ALA A 62 8.18 -8.02 -10.62
C ALA A 62 8.22 -9.51 -10.31
N VAL A 63 7.11 -10.19 -10.55
CA VAL A 63 7.06 -11.65 -10.58
C VAL A 63 7.82 -12.03 -11.83
N SER A 64 9.11 -12.29 -11.65
CA SER A 64 9.89 -12.98 -12.67
C SER A 64 9.20 -14.33 -12.83
N CYS A 65 8.64 -14.61 -14.01
CA CYS A 65 8.00 -15.89 -14.28
C CYS A 65 9.00 -16.98 -13.91
N LEU A 66 8.80 -17.64 -12.76
CA LEU A 66 9.40 -18.94 -12.50
C LEU A 66 8.70 -19.83 -13.50
N LEU A 67 9.37 -20.01 -14.63
CA LEU A 67 9.13 -21.07 -15.59
C LEU A 67 8.64 -22.28 -14.80
N LEU A 68 7.37 -22.63 -15.01
CA LEU A 68 6.68 -23.80 -14.47
C LEU A 68 7.68 -24.90 -14.14
N GLU A 69 7.93 -25.18 -12.86
CA GLU A 69 8.54 -26.47 -12.53
C GLU A 69 7.47 -27.54 -12.79
N ALA A 70 7.85 -28.45 -13.68
CA ALA A 70 7.04 -29.40 -14.43
C ALA A 70 6.47 -30.56 -13.60
#